data_AF-A0A3M2MDK5-F1
#
_entry.id   AF-A0A3M2MDK5-F1
#
_cell.length_a   1.000
_cell.length_b   1.000
_cell.length_c   1.000
_cell.angle_alpha   90.00
_cell.angle_beta   90.00
_cell.angle_gamma   90.00
#
_symmetry.space_group_name_H-M   'P 1'
#
loop_
_entity.id
_entity.type
_entity.pdbx_description
1 polymer ?
#
loop_
_entity_poly.entity_id
_entity_poly.type
_entity_poly.pdbx_seq_one_letter_code
_entity_poly.pdbx_strand_id
1 'polypeptide(L)' 'MDGKELAHRFAYHPPTTPKKVGDHQGVRVACSELAARLDELLPDGREKALAMTQIEQAMFWANAAIARNP' A
#
# COMPACT_ATOMS: atom_id res chain seq x y z
N MET A 1 6.08 -5.16 21.28
CA MET A 1 5.59 -3.86 20.79
C MET A 1 5.50 -2.96 22.00
N ASP A 2 6.40 -1.98 22.11
CA ASP A 2 6.35 -1.02 23.22
C ASP A 2 5.26 0.05 22.97
N GLY A 3 4.91 0.82 24.00
CA GLY A 3 3.85 1.84 23.90
C GLY A 3 4.18 2.97 22.91
N LYS A 4 5.47 3.27 22.69
CA LYS A 4 5.90 4.29 21.72
C LYS A 4 5.78 3.77 20.29
N GLU A 5 6.13 2.51 20.05
CA GLU A 5 5.95 1.82 18.77
C GLU A 5 4.46 1.79 18.41
N LEU A 6 3.59 1.47 19.36
CA LEU A 6 2.14 1.47 19.15
C LEU A 6 1.65 2.88 18.78
N ALA A 7 1.96 3.89 19.59
CA ALA A 7 1.57 5.28 19.30
C ALA A 7 2.06 5.73 17.91
N HIS A 8 3.29 5.37 17.54
CA HIS A 8 3.85 5.69 16.25
C HIS A 8 3.13 4.99 15.09
N ARG A 9 2.78 3.69 15.22
CA ARG A 9 2.08 2.94 14.16
C ARG A 9 0.69 3.48 13.85
N PHE A 10 0.02 4.03 14.86
CA PHE A 10 -1.36 4.54 14.80
C PHE A 10 -1.44 6.08 14.70
N ALA A 11 -0.31 6.79 14.76
CA ALA A 11 -0.28 8.24 14.53
C ALA A 11 -0.59 8.58 13.07
N TYR A 12 -1.12 9.79 12.87
CA TYR A 12 -1.24 10.37 11.54
C TYR A 12 0.13 10.91 11.08
N HIS A 13 0.60 10.43 9.92
CA HIS A 13 1.88 10.79 9.34
C HIS A 13 1.68 11.53 8.01
N PRO A 14 1.66 12.88 8.02
CA PRO A 14 1.49 13.65 6.80
C PRO A 14 2.72 13.52 5.87
N PRO A 15 2.53 13.44 4.55
CA PRO A 15 3.64 13.48 3.60
C PRO A 15 4.19 14.90 3.49
N THR A 16 5.23 15.21 4.25
CA THR A 16 5.79 16.57 4.36
C THR A 16 6.81 16.93 3.29
N THR A 17 7.18 15.98 2.41
CA THR A 17 8.18 16.20 1.35
C THR A 17 7.63 15.85 -0.03
N PRO A 18 8.04 16.56 -1.11
CA PRO A 18 7.69 16.20 -2.49
C PRO A 18 8.09 14.76 -2.83
N LYS A 19 9.23 14.30 -2.28
CA LYS A 19 9.67 12.91 -2.45
C LYS A 19 8.64 11.93 -1.88
N LYS A 20 8.18 12.11 -0.63
CA LYS A 20 7.18 11.22 -0.03
C LYS A 20 5.86 11.22 -0.79
N VAL A 21 5.43 12.38 -1.28
CA VAL A 21 4.25 12.48 -2.15
C VAL A 21 4.46 11.66 -3.43
N GLY A 22 5.60 11.80 -4.08
CA GLY A 22 5.98 11.02 -5.25
C GLY A 22 6.06 9.51 -4.99
N ASP A 23 6.69 9.11 -3.88
CA ASP A 23 6.80 7.70 -3.48
C ASP A 23 5.42 7.07 -3.26
N HIS A 24 4.51 7.77 -2.55
CA HIS A 24 3.13 7.32 -2.36
C HIS A 24 2.39 7.16 -3.69
N GLN A 25 2.55 8.13 -4.60
CA GLN A 25 1.93 8.05 -5.92
C GLN A 25 2.50 6.86 -6.72
N GLY A 26 3.81 6.66 -6.68
CA GLY A 26 4.48 5.55 -7.37
C GLY A 26 3.98 4.18 -6.90
N VAL A 27 3.84 3.98 -5.58
CA VAL A 27 3.27 2.75 -5.01
C VAL A 27 1.83 2.53 -5.49
N ARG A 28 1.00 3.58 -5.49
CA ARG A 28 -0.40 3.48 -5.95
C ARG A 28 -0.50 3.10 -7.41
N VAL A 29 0.31 3.72 -8.28
CA VAL A 29 0.36 3.42 -9.70
C VAL A 29 0.79 1.97 -9.93
N ALA A 30 1.90 1.54 -9.32
CA ALA A 30 2.41 0.18 -9.50
C ALA A 30 1.41 -0.90 -9.06
N CYS A 31 0.77 -0.72 -7.90
CA CYS A 31 -0.26 -1.65 -7.44
C CYS A 31 -1.50 -1.65 -8.35
N SER A 32 -1.93 -0.48 -8.84
CA SER A 32 -3.05 -0.36 -9.78
C SER A 32 -2.77 -1.06 -11.12
N GLU A 33 -1.57 -0.89 -11.67
CA GLU A 33 -1.16 -1.53 -12.92
C GLU A 33 -1.13 -3.05 -12.79
N LEU A 34 -0.57 -3.58 -11.69
CA LEU A 34 -0.56 -5.01 -11.44
C LEU A 34 -1.99 -5.56 -11.25
N ALA A 35 -2.84 -4.85 -10.49
CA ALA A 35 -4.23 -5.25 -10.28
C ALA A 35 -5.00 -5.32 -11.60
N ALA A 36 -4.89 -4.28 -12.44
CA ALA A 36 -5.52 -4.26 -13.76
C ALA A 36 -5.03 -5.43 -14.63
N ARG A 37 -3.72 -5.71 -14.65
CA ARG A 37 -3.17 -6.82 -15.43
C ARG A 37 -3.65 -8.18 -14.95
N LEU A 38 -3.77 -8.40 -13.65
CA LEU A 38 -4.30 -9.66 -13.12
C LEU A 38 -5.81 -9.78 -13.33
N ASP A 39 -6.54 -8.66 -13.32
CA ASP A 39 -7.98 -8.65 -13.56
C ASP A 39 -8.32 -9.20 -14.95
N GLU A 40 -7.51 -8.82 -15.95
CA GLU A 40 -7.62 -9.29 -17.33
C GLU A 40 -7.22 -10.77 -17.51
N LEU A 41 -6.22 -11.23 -16.76
CA LEU A 41 -5.63 -12.56 -16.96
C LEU A 41 -6.31 -13.67 -16.16
N LEU A 42 -6.91 -13.34 -15.01
CA LEU A 42 -7.46 -14.33 -14.09
C LEU A 42 -8.96 -14.52 -14.32
N PRO A 43 -9.47 -15.77 -14.31
CA PRO A 43 -10.90 -16.02 -14.31
C PRO A 43 -11.55 -15.52 -13.01
N ASP A 44 -12.83 -15.20 -13.07
CA ASP A 44 -13.57 -14.80 -11.88
C ASP A 44 -13.66 -15.96 -10.87
N GLY A 45 -13.40 -15.64 -9.60
CA GLY A 45 -13.35 -16.64 -8.55
C GLY A 45 -12.68 -16.15 -7.27
N ARG A 46 -12.57 -17.07 -6.30
CA ARG A 46 -11.99 -16.79 -4.98
C ARG A 46 -10.53 -16.37 -5.09
N GLU A 47 -9.78 -16.99 -5.97
CA GLU A 47 -8.34 -16.77 -6.17
C GLU A 47 -8.08 -15.36 -6.71
N LYS A 48 -8.88 -14.90 -7.68
CA LYS A 48 -8.82 -13.53 -8.21
C LYS A 48 -9.15 -12.49 -7.12
N ALA A 49 -10.22 -12.72 -6.36
CA ALA A 49 -10.58 -11.84 -5.25
C ALA A 49 -9.48 -11.76 -4.17
N LEU A 50 -8.85 -12.89 -3.86
CA LEU A 50 -7.70 -12.94 -2.95
C LEU A 50 -6.49 -12.21 -3.54
N ALA A 51 -6.20 -12.34 -4.82
CA ALA A 51 -5.12 -11.62 -5.48
C ALA A 51 -5.31 -10.09 -5.34
N MET A 52 -6.52 -9.59 -5.60
CA MET A 52 -6.84 -8.16 -5.41
C MET A 52 -6.64 -7.72 -3.95
N THR A 53 -7.18 -8.49 -3.01
CA THR A 53 -7.03 -8.24 -1.56
C THR A 53 -5.55 -8.19 -1.13
N GLN A 54 -4.70 -9.04 -1.70
CA GLN A 54 -3.27 -9.07 -1.39
C GLN A 54 -2.52 -7.86 -1.99
N ILE A 55 -2.89 -7.42 -3.20
CA ILE A 55 -2.33 -6.21 -3.80
C ILE A 55 -2.69 -4.97 -2.99
N GLU A 56 -3.94 -4.85 -2.54
CA GLU A 56 -4.38 -3.75 -1.68
C GLU A 56 -3.63 -3.72 -0.36
N GLN A 57 -3.46 -4.88 0.29
CA GLN A 57 -2.66 -4.98 1.51
C GLN A 57 -1.20 -4.60 1.28
N ALA A 58 -0.58 -5.06 0.18
CA ALA A 58 0.77 -4.66 -0.19
C ALA A 58 0.88 -3.14 -0.36
N MET A 59 -0.08 -2.52 -1.07
CA MET A 59 -0.19 -1.07 -1.22
C MET A 59 -0.30 -0.35 0.13
N PHE A 60 -1.16 -0.83 1.03
CA PHE A 60 -1.35 -0.22 2.36
C PHE A 60 -0.08 -0.30 3.21
N TRP A 61 0.59 -1.45 3.25
CA TRP A 61 1.82 -1.60 4.01
C TRP A 61 3.00 -0.84 3.42
N ALA A 62 3.10 -0.75 2.09
CA ALA A 62 4.10 0.08 1.42
C ALA A 62 3.88 1.58 1.72
N ASN A 63 2.64 2.07 1.62
CA ASN A 63 2.32 3.43 2.00
C ASN A 63 2.59 3.69 3.47
N ALA A 64 2.25 2.76 4.36
CA ALA A 64 2.54 2.89 5.77
C ALA A 64 4.05 2.95 6.05
N ALA A 65 4.88 2.22 5.29
CA ALA A 65 6.33 2.29 5.39
C ALA A 65 6.88 3.66 4.97
N ILE A 66 6.35 4.27 3.91
CA ILE A 66 6.72 5.64 3.48
C ILE A 66 6.30 6.66 4.54
N ALA A 67 5.11 6.51 5.11
CA ALA A 67 4.55 7.46 6.06
C ALA A 67 5.31 7.43 7.40
N ARG A 68 5.62 6.23 7.92
CA ARG A 68 6.19 6.03 9.26
C ARG A 68 7.71 6.22 9.32
N ASN A 69 8.43 6.19 8.20
CA ASN A 69 9.89 6.31 8.20
C ASN A 69 10.34 7.69 7.67
N PRO A 70 11.42 8.29 8.21
CA PRO A 70 11.95 9.57 7.75
C PRO A 70 12.27 9.61 6.25
#